data_AF-A0AAV1XMT6-F1
#
_entry.id   AF-A0AAV1XMT6-F1
#
_cell.length_a   1.000
_cell.length_b   1.000
_cell.length_c   1.000
_cell.angle_alpha   90.00
_cell.angle_beta   90.00
_cell.angle_gamma   90.00
#
_symmetry.space_group_name_H-M   'P 1'
#
loop_
_entity.id
_entity.type
_entity.pdbx_description
1 polymer ?
#
loop_
_entity_poly.entity_id
_entity_poly.type
_entity_poly.pdbx_seq_one_letter_code
_entity_poly.pdbx_strand_id
1 'polypeptide(L)' 'MGPSGAGKTTFLSAIARKARGCTVTGQILMNGKQEPIHSFKKITGFVPQDDIVHENLIVKENLQFSARCRYLIDLP' A
#
# COMPACT_ATOMS: atom_id res chain seq x y z
N MET A 1 -10.75 13.58 11.64
CA MET A 1 -9.43 13.05 12.08
C MET A 1 -9.58 12.54 13.51
N GLY A 2 -9.05 11.36 13.83
CA GLY A 2 -9.09 10.79 15.19
C GLY A 2 -7.75 10.94 15.93
N PRO A 3 -7.74 10.96 17.28
CA PRO A 3 -6.53 11.10 18.09
C PRO A 3 -5.54 9.95 17.86
N SER A 4 -4.31 10.08 18.41
CA SER A 4 -3.37 8.95 18.44
C SER A 4 -4.02 7.74 19.13
N GLY A 5 -3.76 6.54 18.62
CA GLY A 5 -4.40 5.32 19.13
C GLY A 5 -5.85 5.06 18.65
N ALA A 6 -6.48 5.98 17.93
CA ALA A 6 -7.85 5.79 17.41
C ALA A 6 -8.00 4.73 16.29
N GLY A 7 -6.96 3.93 16.03
CA GLY A 7 -7.02 2.83 15.05
C GLY A 7 -6.88 3.24 13.58
N LYS A 8 -6.46 4.47 13.26
CA LYS A 8 -6.29 4.96 11.87
C LYS A 8 -5.37 4.06 11.03
N THR A 9 -4.16 3.80 11.53
CA THR A 9 -3.16 2.92 10.88
C THR A 9 -3.65 1.48 10.81
N THR A 10 -4.34 1.02 11.86
CA THR A 10 -4.96 -0.32 11.90
C THR A 10 -6.02 -0.47 10.81
N PHE A 11 -6.91 0.51 10.65
CA PHE A 11 -7.95 0.52 9.64
C PHE A 11 -7.36 0.51 8.22
N LEU A 12 -6.39 1.40 7.92
CA LEU A 12 -5.70 1.41 6.63
C LEU A 12 -4.97 0.08 6.33
N SER A 13 -4.37 -0.53 7.36
CA SER A 13 -3.72 -1.83 7.23
C SER A 13 -4.72 -2.96 6.97
N ALA A 14 -5.91 -2.90 7.58
CA ALA A 14 -6.97 -3.89 7.37
C ALA A 14 -7.50 -3.83 5.93
N ILE A 15 -7.81 -2.63 5.42
CA ILE A 15 -8.30 -2.46 4.04
C ILE A 15 -7.21 -2.77 2.99
N ALA A 16 -5.94 -2.63 3.32
CA ALA A 16 -4.83 -2.99 2.45
C ALA A 16 -4.47 -4.49 2.52
N ARG A 17 -5.16 -5.30 3.35
CA ARG A 17 -4.80 -6.69 3.70
C ARG A 17 -3.35 -6.84 4.17
N LYS A 18 -2.86 -5.84 4.92
CA LYS A 18 -1.54 -5.83 5.56
C LYS A 18 -1.61 -6.00 7.09
N ALA A 19 -2.80 -5.96 7.68
CA ALA A 19 -2.97 -6.17 9.11
C ALA A 19 -2.55 -7.60 9.51
N ARG A 20 -1.76 -7.71 10.58
CA ARG A 20 -1.28 -8.99 11.13
C ARG A 20 -1.87 -9.18 12.54
N GLY A 21 -2.13 -10.43 12.91
CA GLY A 21 -2.58 -10.76 14.28
C GLY A 21 -4.01 -10.30 14.62
N CYS A 22 -4.86 -10.03 13.62
CA CYS A 22 -6.26 -9.66 13.84
C CYS A 22 -7.18 -10.31 12.82
N THR A 23 -8.44 -10.53 13.22
CA THR A 23 -9.51 -11.00 12.33
C THR A 23 -10.16 -9.78 11.66
N VAL A 24 -10.08 -9.72 10.33
CA VAL A 24 -10.76 -8.68 9.55
C VAL A 24 -12.13 -9.21 9.12
N THR A 25 -13.20 -8.52 9.51
CA THR A 25 -14.58 -8.83 9.13
C THR A 25 -15.20 -7.68 8.33
N GLY A 26 -16.31 -7.97 7.64
CA GLY A 26 -17.00 -7.01 6.75
C GLY A 26 -16.69 -7.21 5.27
N GLN A 27 -17.14 -6.27 4.45
CA GLN A 27 -17.00 -6.32 2.99
C GLN A 27 -16.23 -5.09 2.50
N ILE A 28 -15.31 -5.32 1.56
CA ILE A 28 -14.57 -4.27 0.87
C ILE A 28 -15.00 -4.32 -0.59
N LEU A 29 -15.57 -3.23 -1.07
CA LEU A 29 -16.03 -3.09 -2.44
C LEU A 29 -15.17 -2.04 -3.16
N MET A 30 -14.71 -2.38 -4.35
CA MET A 30 -14.02 -1.46 -5.24
C MET A 30 -14.92 -1.27 -6.46
N ASN A 31 -15.41 -0.05 -6.67
CA ASN A 31 -16.41 0.25 -7.71
C ASN A 31 -17.64 -0.69 -7.67
N GLY A 32 -18.14 -0.97 -6.46
CA GLY A 32 -19.29 -1.85 -6.25
C GLY A 32 -19.00 -3.35 -6.40
N LYS A 33 -17.77 -3.74 -6.72
CA LYS A 33 -17.38 -5.15 -6.87
C LYS A 33 -16.60 -5.65 -5.66
N GLN A 34 -16.98 -6.83 -5.17
CA GLN A 34 -16.27 -7.53 -4.10
C GLN A 34 -15.23 -8.47 -4.73
N GLU A 35 -14.06 -7.91 -5.02
CA GLU A 35 -12.93 -8.67 -5.57
C GLU A 35 -11.81 -8.78 -4.53
N PRO A 36 -10.95 -9.81 -4.62
CA PRO A 36 -9.77 -9.87 -3.79
C PRO A 36 -8.89 -8.62 -3.95
N ILE A 37 -8.41 -8.06 -2.84
CA ILE A 37 -7.52 -6.88 -2.86
C ILE A 37 -6.25 -7.10 -3.71
N HIS A 38 -5.80 -8.34 -3.86
CA HIS A 38 -4.67 -8.64 -4.75
C HIS A 38 -4.93 -8.24 -6.21
N SER A 39 -6.19 -8.30 -6.67
CA SER A 39 -6.62 -7.91 -8.01
C SER A 39 -6.41 -6.41 -8.27
N PHE A 40 -6.39 -5.59 -7.22
CA PHE A 40 -6.21 -4.14 -7.32
C PHE A 40 -4.78 -3.65 -7.07
N LYS A 41 -3.82 -4.55 -6.78
CA LYS A 41 -2.43 -4.16 -6.50
C LYS A 41 -1.77 -3.35 -7.63
N LYS A 42 -2.21 -3.56 -8.88
CA LYS A 42 -1.69 -2.84 -10.06
C LYS A 42 -2.19 -1.40 -10.14
N ILE A 43 -3.34 -1.08 -9.55
CA ILE A 43 -3.99 0.24 -9.64
C ILE A 43 -4.04 0.99 -8.30
N THR A 44 -3.52 0.39 -7.23
CA THR A 44 -3.50 0.99 -5.88
C THR A 44 -2.07 1.14 -5.36
N GLY A 45 -1.85 2.11 -4.49
CA GLY A 45 -0.62 2.33 -3.75
C GLY A 45 -0.90 2.40 -2.26
N PHE A 46 -0.03 1.80 -1.43
CA PHE A 46 -0.09 1.89 0.02
C PHE A 46 1.21 2.51 0.51
N VAL A 47 1.13 3.70 1.12
CA VAL A 47 2.26 4.38 1.75
C VAL A 47 2.19 4.07 3.25
N PRO A 48 3.18 3.37 3.82
CA PRO A 48 3.25 3.11 5.26
C PRO A 48 3.48 4.40 6.07
N GLN A 49 3.32 4.32 7.38
CA GLN A 49 3.57 5.44 8.28
C GLN A 49 5.06 5.77 8.39
N ASP A 50 5.90 4.74 8.43
CA ASP A 50 7.36 4.87 8.42
C ASP A 50 7.86 4.83 6.96
N ASP A 51 8.83 5.69 6.65
CA ASP A 51 9.42 5.73 5.32
C ASP A 51 10.22 4.46 5.03
N ILE A 52 9.96 3.86 3.86
CA ILE A 52 10.71 2.70 3.36
C ILE A 52 11.41 3.14 2.08
N VAL A 53 12.62 3.67 2.24
CA VAL A 53 13.48 4.16 1.15
C VAL A 53 14.91 3.66 1.34
N HIS A 54 15.69 3.64 0.27
CA HIS A 54 17.12 3.39 0.36
C HIS A 54 17.83 4.68 0.78
N GLU A 55 18.29 4.75 2.03
CA GLU A 55 18.94 5.94 2.61
C GLU A 55 20.21 6.36 1.86
N ASN A 56 20.90 5.40 1.22
CA ASN A 56 22.13 5.64 0.47
C ASN A 56 21.91 6.13 -0.98
N LEU A 57 20.65 6.27 -1.42
CA LEU A 57 20.30 6.70 -2.78
C LEU A 57 19.70 8.11 -2.76
N ILE A 58 20.02 8.91 -3.77
CA ILE A 58 19.34 10.21 -3.94
C ILE A 58 17.88 9.98 -4.37
N VAL A 59 17.06 11.03 -4.25
CA VAL A 59 15.61 10.98 -4.56
C VAL A 59 15.34 10.38 -5.95
N LYS A 60 16.08 10.81 -6.98
CA LYS A 60 15.91 10.31 -8.36
C LYS A 60 16.18 8.81 -8.47
N GLU A 61 17.21 8.31 -7.78
CA GLU A 61 17.61 6.90 -7.80
C GLU A 61 16.59 6.03 -7.06
N ASN A 62 16.11 6.48 -5.90
CA ASN A 62 15.01 5.81 -5.17
C ASN A 62 13.75 5.67 -6.02
N LEU A 63 13.38 6.73 -6.76
CA LEU A 63 12.23 6.70 -7.65
C LEU A 63 12.44 5.75 -8.83
N GLN A 64 13.62 5.78 -9.46
CA GLN A 64 13.97 4.87 -10.55
C GLN A 64 13.98 3.41 -10.08
N PHE A 65 14.56 3.12 -8.92
CA PHE A 65 14.56 1.79 -8.32
C PHE A 65 13.12 1.29 -8.09
N SER A 66 12.28 2.12 -7.46
CA SER A 66 10.87 1.79 -7.21
C SER A 66 10.10 1.53 -8.50
N ALA A 67 10.37 2.31 -9.55
CA ALA A 67 9.75 2.13 -10.86
C ALA A 67 10.17 0.79 -11.49
N ARG A 68 11.46 0.43 -11.46
CA ARG A 68 11.98 -0.84 -12.00
C ARG A 68 11.45 -2.07 -11.28
N CYS A 69 11.19 -1.98 -9.96
CA CYS A 69 10.57 -3.08 -9.22
C CYS A 69 9.09 -3.25 -9.53
N ARG A 70 8.41 -2.16 -9.94
CA ARG A 70 6.95 -2.16 -10.18
C ARG A 70 6.58 -2.42 -11.64
N TYR A 71 7.40 -1.98 -12.57
CA TYR A 71 7.21 -2.13 -14.00
C TYR A 71 8.39 -2.93 -14.57
N LEU A 72 8.10 -3.98 -15.35
CA LEU A 72 9.11 -4.55 -16.25
C LEU A 72 9.58 -3.43 -17.17
N ILE A 73 10.88 -3.17 -17.16
CA ILE A 73 11.51 -2.08 -17.92
C ILE A 73 11.25 -2.33 -19.40
N ASP A 74 10.33 -1.56 -19.96
CA ASP A 74 10.28 -1.11 -21.35
C ASP A 74 9.50 0.22 -21.38
N LEU A 75 10.01 1.19 -20.62
CA LEU A 75 9.65 2.60 -20.82
C LEU A 75 10.68 3.18 -21.80
N PRO A 76 10.27 3.74 -22.95
CA PRO A 76 11.16 4.33 -23.95
C PRO A 76 11.96 5.52 -23.41
#